data_AF-A0A1J5KTV1-F1
#
_entry.id   AF-A0A1J5KTV1-F1
#
_cell.length_a   1.000
_cell.length_b   1.000
_cell.length_c   1.000
_cell.angle_alpha   90.00
_cell.angle_beta   90.00
_cell.angle_gamma   90.00
#
_symmetry.space_group_name_H-M   'P 1'
#
loop_
_entity.id
_entity.type
_entity.pdbx_description
1 polymer ?
#
loop_
_entity_poly.entity_id
_entity_poly.type
_entity_poly.pdbx_seq_one_letter_code
_entity_poly.pdbx_strand_id
1 'polypeptide(L)'
;GVIAFTNDFELASNSHSITVKAEDPAGNSSDISVTLNEINVNEPPVFDPPEEGDEYVFSYNENSAENYTIGQVTAVDPEGLGVNYSIVYGDENPLDGLFEIDGSGNISLTEAGVIAFTNDFELASNSHSITVKAEDPAGNSSDISVTLNEINVNEAPEAEGFEAYLRDPDSPIPIVFDSDDPEFDHIWDTDETIPENNESVMVMITSLPTTGTLYYTDEEGERRALTELDLYTEGRGGTILDPSKVEYEQDEGDSFTIGGHPDDVEKTDGFYNWGVKESKTERRIDLDNDTSIRVSVINDNGKPLKQYAAEGHKGYGIGDKDGNGMNANEILVIDLSENPLEEVTFGLDGMQQAFVHAQSIQVTYTFLDGTTQVEEYHKDPDLGPHKFYEEFTYSSEDNPIVGMEMEGSGSNWVLRELSGELAITEDDTFDYLAIDTGGLVSEEATVTIPPYVEHAASLEDELLSGTSDTDAFKWSDSTINDGTDTIENFNLYEDLIDLTGVLDDDSEVDIEDLMEIASASVVDDDVVITVNAENSADEEVSQTIVITDGATILEDFIPTNSQLDQLELLSQVLKTDAA
;
A
#
# COMPACT_ATOMS: atom_id res chain seq x y z
N GLY A 1 71.94 13.02 36.70
CA GLY A 1 71.58 14.39 37.08
C GLY A 1 70.18 14.64 36.62
N VAL A 2 70.00 15.04 35.37
CA VAL A 2 68.70 15.48 34.82
C VAL A 2 67.64 14.36 34.70
N ILE A 3 68.06 13.08 34.63
CA ILE A 3 67.14 11.93 34.51
C ILE A 3 67.06 11.13 35.84
N ALA A 4 67.29 11.78 36.98
CA ALA A 4 67.21 11.14 38.30
C ALA A 4 66.16 11.84 39.15
N PHE A 5 65.47 11.07 40.01
CA PHE A 5 64.51 11.45 41.08
C PHE A 5 64.89 12.65 41.98
N THR A 6 66.02 13.33 41.73
CA THR A 6 66.63 14.36 42.56
C THR A 6 66.55 15.76 41.91
N ASN A 7 65.58 15.99 41.03
CA ASN A 7 65.30 17.30 40.41
C ASN A 7 63.82 17.38 40.03
N ASP A 8 62.98 17.02 40.99
CA ASP A 8 61.52 17.03 40.94
C ASP A 8 61.10 17.35 42.39
N PHE A 9 60.50 18.52 42.59
CA PHE A 9 60.29 19.07 43.93
C PHE A 9 59.12 18.36 44.64
N GLU A 10 58.25 17.72 43.87
CA GLU A 10 56.99 17.14 44.30
C GLU A 10 57.16 15.65 44.64
N LEU A 11 58.14 14.96 44.05
CA LEU A 11 58.38 13.52 44.25
C LEU A 11 59.28 13.18 45.45
N ALA A 12 60.11 14.10 45.96
CA ALA A 12 61.13 13.76 46.97
C ALA A 12 61.50 14.91 47.93
N SER A 13 62.64 14.77 48.64
CA SER A 13 63.15 15.78 49.55
C SER A 13 63.93 16.86 48.80
N ASN A 14 63.53 18.12 48.96
CA ASN A 14 63.99 19.26 48.13
C ASN A 14 65.30 19.89 48.61
N SER A 15 66.08 19.15 49.41
CA SER A 15 67.36 19.58 49.96
C SER A 15 68.35 18.42 49.97
N HIS A 16 69.46 18.60 49.26
CA HIS A 16 70.49 17.59 49.04
C HIS A 16 71.84 18.08 49.55
N SER A 17 72.60 17.22 50.20
CA SER A 17 73.96 17.53 50.65
C SER A 17 74.99 16.73 49.87
N ILE A 18 75.94 17.41 49.22
CA ILE A 18 77.12 16.78 48.61
C ILE A 18 78.38 17.17 49.37
N THR A 19 79.42 16.35 49.29
CA THR A 19 80.74 16.67 49.84
C THR A 19 81.72 16.87 48.68
N VAL A 20 82.30 18.07 48.58
CA VAL A 20 83.28 18.41 47.55
C VAL A 20 84.67 18.28 48.15
N LYS A 21 85.48 17.39 47.57
CA LYS A 21 86.89 17.19 47.93
C LYS A 21 87.81 17.91 46.95
N ALA A 22 88.64 18.81 47.45
CA ALA A 22 89.75 19.39 46.68
C ALA A 22 91.03 18.66 47.07
N GLU A 23 91.77 18.11 46.09
CA GLU A 23 93.03 17.38 46.30
C GLU A 23 94.14 17.95 45.42
N ASP A 24 95.32 18.20 45.99
CA ASP A 24 96.50 18.67 45.24
C ASP A 24 97.27 17.51 44.58
N PRO A 25 98.22 17.76 43.64
CA PRO A 25 98.99 16.69 43.00
C PRO A 25 99.88 15.87 43.94
N ALA A 26 100.09 16.32 45.18
CA ALA A 26 100.84 15.61 46.22
C ALA A 26 99.94 14.74 47.11
N GLY A 27 98.62 14.76 46.89
CA GLY A 27 97.61 13.96 47.61
C GLY A 27 97.06 14.61 48.88
N ASN A 28 97.35 15.89 49.16
CA ASN A 28 96.71 16.59 50.28
C ASN A 28 95.32 17.01 49.88
N SER A 29 94.33 16.83 50.77
CA SER A 29 92.94 17.17 50.47
C SER A 29 92.18 17.86 51.59
N SER A 30 91.12 18.57 51.21
CA SER A 30 90.14 19.17 52.10
C SER A 30 88.73 19.00 51.54
N ASP A 31 87.78 18.73 52.43
CA ASP A 31 86.37 18.53 52.08
C ASP A 31 85.51 19.71 52.53
N ILE A 32 84.47 20.03 51.77
CA ILE A 32 83.41 20.97 52.16
C ILE A 32 82.03 20.38 51.84
N SER A 33 81.09 20.51 52.78
CA SER A 33 79.69 20.18 52.53
C SER A 33 79.02 21.31 51.77
N VAL A 34 78.35 20.96 50.68
CA VAL A 34 77.53 21.86 49.87
C VAL A 34 76.09 21.39 49.96
N THR A 35 75.19 22.28 50.36
CA THR A 35 73.75 22.04 50.36
C THR A 35 73.17 22.65 49.09
N LEU A 36 72.40 21.85 48.36
CA LEU A 36 71.65 22.24 47.18
C LEU A 36 70.17 22.16 47.56
N ASN A 37 69.46 23.27 47.49
CA ASN A 37 68.01 23.29 47.68
C ASN A 37 67.36 23.47 46.32
N GLU A 38 66.36 22.63 46.05
CA GLU A 38 65.50 22.77 44.89
C GLU A 38 64.52 23.93 45.13
N ILE A 39 64.21 24.64 44.06
CA ILE A 39 63.19 25.70 44.06
C ILE A 39 62.06 25.14 43.22
N ASN A 40 60.88 25.02 43.81
CA ASN A 40 59.67 24.63 43.10
C ASN A 40 59.42 25.60 41.93
N VAL A 41 59.08 24.99 40.80
CA VAL A 41 58.46 25.66 39.66
C VAL A 41 56.99 25.24 39.69
N ASN A 42 56.11 25.98 39.03
CA ASN A 42 54.70 25.59 38.94
C ASN A 42 54.54 24.77 37.65
N GLU A 43 54.19 23.50 37.78
CA GLU A 43 53.99 22.57 36.66
C GLU A 43 52.52 22.57 36.21
N PRO A 44 52.22 22.12 34.97
CA PRO A 44 50.83 21.93 34.57
C PRO A 44 50.19 20.72 35.29
N PRO A 45 48.84 20.68 35.38
CA PRO A 45 48.11 19.48 35.79
C PRO A 45 48.48 18.26 34.95
N VAL A 46 48.43 17.07 35.54
CA VAL A 46 48.72 15.79 34.85
C VAL A 46 47.47 14.90 34.89
N PHE A 47 47.02 14.45 33.73
CA PHE A 47 45.92 13.49 33.61
C PHE A 47 46.32 12.09 34.09
N ASP A 48 45.37 11.37 34.70
CA ASP A 48 45.54 10.00 35.22
C ASP A 48 44.51 9.04 34.57
N PRO A 49 44.68 8.66 33.29
CA PRO A 49 43.77 7.74 32.63
C PRO A 49 43.81 6.34 33.28
N PRO A 50 42.68 5.60 33.28
CA PRO A 50 42.53 4.35 34.04
C PRO A 50 43.40 3.17 33.58
N GLU A 51 43.96 3.22 32.35
CA GLU A 51 44.99 2.28 31.88
C GLU A 51 46.32 3.03 31.64
N GLU A 52 47.46 2.34 31.53
CA GLU A 52 48.75 2.95 31.11
C GLU A 52 48.72 3.37 29.62
N GLY A 53 47.74 4.19 29.25
CA GLY A 53 47.53 4.78 27.94
C GLY A 53 47.64 6.30 27.99
N ASP A 54 47.64 6.92 26.80
CA ASP A 54 47.75 8.37 26.62
C ASP A 54 46.37 9.03 26.33
N GLU A 55 45.26 8.32 26.59
CA GLU A 55 43.90 8.78 26.30
C GLU A 55 42.83 8.19 27.25
N TYR A 56 41.64 8.81 27.25
CA TYR A 56 40.42 8.23 27.83
C TYR A 56 39.53 7.69 26.72
N VAL A 57 38.86 6.56 26.96
CA VAL A 57 37.86 5.98 26.05
C VAL A 57 36.57 5.75 26.82
N PHE A 58 35.48 6.33 26.33
CA PHE A 58 34.14 6.16 26.88
C PHE A 58 33.17 5.67 25.79
N SER A 59 32.03 5.14 26.24
CA SER A 59 30.93 4.80 25.36
C SER A 59 29.62 5.29 25.97
N TYR A 60 28.67 5.64 25.11
CA TYR A 60 27.32 6.06 25.47
C TYR A 60 26.34 5.54 24.44
N ASN A 61 25.11 5.27 24.86
CA ASN A 61 24.05 4.96 23.92
C ASN A 61 23.68 6.23 23.16
N GLU A 62 23.31 6.11 21.90
CA GLU A 62 22.60 7.20 21.22
C GLU A 62 21.27 7.51 21.92
N ASN A 63 20.56 8.54 21.44
CA ASN A 63 19.34 9.01 22.09
C ASN A 63 19.56 9.38 23.58
N SER A 64 20.82 9.67 23.95
CA SER A 64 21.20 10.09 25.30
C SER A 64 20.68 11.50 25.59
N ALA A 65 20.13 11.68 26.80
CA ALA A 65 19.68 12.99 27.26
C ALA A 65 20.86 13.91 27.62
N GLU A 66 20.65 15.23 27.57
CA GLU A 66 21.65 16.27 27.88
C GLU A 66 22.36 16.05 29.24
N ASN A 67 21.65 15.51 30.24
CA ASN A 67 22.20 15.29 31.57
C ASN A 67 22.88 13.92 31.77
N TYR A 68 23.03 13.12 30.71
CA TYR A 68 23.75 11.86 30.75
C TYR A 68 25.26 12.12 30.79
N THR A 69 25.91 11.64 31.85
CA THR A 69 27.37 11.71 31.95
C THR A 69 27.98 10.55 31.16
N ILE A 70 28.63 10.87 30.05
CA ILE A 70 29.32 9.90 29.17
C ILE A 70 30.56 9.35 29.87
N GLY A 71 31.31 10.21 30.54
CA GLY A 71 32.55 9.82 31.22
C GLY A 71 33.10 10.93 32.09
N GLN A 72 34.10 10.60 32.90
CA GLN A 72 34.80 11.56 33.75
C GLN A 72 36.30 11.46 33.54
N VAL A 73 36.93 12.58 33.20
CA VAL A 73 38.39 12.71 33.19
C VAL A 73 38.91 13.21 34.53
N THR A 74 40.13 12.84 34.88
CA THR A 74 40.80 13.32 36.08
C THR A 74 42.21 13.78 35.78
N ALA A 75 42.57 14.95 36.33
CA ALA A 75 43.91 15.49 36.36
C ALA A 75 44.25 16.00 37.76
N VAL A 76 45.52 15.88 38.12
CA VAL A 76 46.05 16.33 39.40
C VAL A 76 47.20 17.30 39.14
N ASP A 77 47.11 18.47 39.74
CA ASP A 77 48.19 19.44 39.78
C ASP A 77 49.27 18.99 40.78
N PRO A 78 50.55 18.92 40.38
CA PRO A 78 51.64 18.46 41.26
C PRO A 78 51.79 19.28 42.55
N GLU A 79 51.46 20.58 42.51
CA GLU A 79 51.47 21.49 43.66
C GLU A 79 50.18 21.38 44.51
N GLY A 80 49.20 20.61 44.04
CA GLY A 80 47.88 20.49 44.64
C GLY A 80 46.99 21.72 44.42
N LEU A 81 47.25 22.50 43.36
CA LEU A 81 46.38 23.59 42.94
C LEU A 81 45.07 23.06 42.35
N GLY A 82 44.06 23.94 42.26
CA GLY A 82 42.78 23.58 41.65
C GLY A 82 42.90 23.47 40.14
N VAL A 83 42.26 22.46 39.55
CA VAL A 83 42.25 22.21 38.10
C VAL A 83 40.94 22.72 37.51
N ASN A 84 41.03 23.45 36.40
CA ASN A 84 39.88 23.85 35.58
C ASN A 84 39.90 23.09 34.25
N TYR A 85 38.78 22.46 33.91
CA TYR A 85 38.63 21.71 32.67
C TYR A 85 37.95 22.53 31.56
N SER A 86 38.30 22.25 30.32
CA SER A 86 37.62 22.76 29.12
C SER A 86 37.86 21.85 27.93
N ILE A 87 36.96 21.81 26.96
CA ILE A 87 37.19 21.12 25.68
C ILE A 87 37.82 22.11 24.69
N VAL A 88 38.82 21.65 23.95
CA VAL A 88 39.53 22.42 22.93
C VAL A 88 39.13 21.90 21.56
N TYR A 89 38.59 22.80 20.75
CA TYR A 89 38.26 22.53 19.35
C TYR A 89 39.24 23.24 18.42
N GLY A 90 39.55 22.61 17.29
CA GLY A 90 40.24 23.26 16.19
C GLY A 90 39.28 24.19 15.42
N ASP A 91 39.85 25.05 14.57
CA ASP A 91 39.04 25.87 13.65
C ASP A 91 38.14 24.97 12.79
N GLU A 92 36.84 25.30 12.72
CA GLU A 92 35.83 24.58 11.92
C GLU A 92 35.65 23.10 12.31
N ASN A 93 35.95 22.72 13.55
CA ASN A 93 35.68 21.37 14.04
C ASN A 93 34.15 21.14 14.17
N PRO A 94 33.58 20.11 13.52
CA PRO A 94 32.14 19.84 13.56
C PRO A 94 31.61 19.48 14.95
N LEU A 95 32.47 19.10 15.89
CA LEU A 95 32.13 18.78 17.28
C LEU A 95 32.04 20.02 18.19
N ASP A 96 32.43 21.21 17.69
CA ASP A 96 32.45 22.44 18.48
C ASP A 96 31.05 22.80 18.99
N GLY A 97 30.89 22.78 20.31
CA GLY A 97 29.62 23.06 20.99
C GLY A 97 28.66 21.87 21.10
N LEU A 98 29.03 20.67 20.63
CA LEU A 98 28.20 19.45 20.79
C LEU A 98 28.42 18.75 22.13
N PHE A 99 29.62 18.88 22.71
CA PHE A 99 29.96 18.31 24.02
C PHE A 99 30.29 19.42 25.02
N GLU A 100 30.06 19.14 26.30
CA GLU A 100 30.49 19.99 27.40
C GLU A 100 31.25 19.20 28.48
N ILE A 101 31.99 19.94 29.30
CA ILE A 101 32.69 19.39 30.46
C ILE A 101 32.48 20.28 31.68
N ASP A 102 32.13 19.66 32.81
CA ASP A 102 31.94 20.39 34.06
C ASP A 102 33.26 20.59 34.85
N GLY A 103 33.20 21.38 35.92
CA GLY A 103 34.37 21.63 36.77
C GLY A 103 34.89 20.40 37.55
N SER A 104 34.17 19.28 37.52
CA SER A 104 34.60 18.00 38.08
C SER A 104 35.16 17.05 37.03
N GLY A 105 35.22 17.46 35.76
CA GLY A 105 35.71 16.66 34.64
C GLY A 105 34.67 15.72 34.03
N ASN A 106 33.38 15.87 34.37
CA ASN A 106 32.31 15.07 33.75
C ASN A 106 32.00 15.60 32.36
N ILE A 107 31.96 14.71 31.37
CA ILE A 107 31.64 15.01 29.98
C ILE A 107 30.19 14.59 29.69
N SER A 108 29.44 15.45 29.02
CA SER A 108 28.05 15.21 28.57
C SER A 108 27.81 15.89 27.21
N LEU A 109 26.66 15.58 26.59
CA LEU A 109 26.19 16.31 25.41
C LEU A 109 25.60 17.66 25.84
N THR A 110 25.71 18.66 24.96
CA THR A 110 24.94 19.90 25.09
C THR A 110 23.53 19.72 24.50
N GLU A 111 22.64 20.69 24.69
CA GLU A 111 21.34 20.75 23.98
C GLU A 111 21.50 20.60 22.45
N ALA A 112 22.56 21.16 21.86
CA ALA A 112 22.85 21.00 20.44
C ALA A 112 23.39 19.60 20.10
N GLY A 113 24.19 19.00 20.99
CA GLY A 113 24.71 17.64 20.81
C GLY A 113 23.64 16.56 20.86
N VAL A 114 22.58 16.74 21.66
CA VAL A 114 21.47 15.78 21.79
C VAL A 114 20.72 15.55 20.48
N ILE A 115 20.64 16.56 19.62
CA ILE A 115 19.94 16.48 18.31
C ILE A 115 20.91 16.47 17.12
N ALA A 116 22.21 16.26 17.37
CA ALA A 116 23.24 16.23 16.35
C ALA A 116 23.64 14.78 16.03
N PHE A 117 24.38 14.63 14.94
CA PHE A 117 24.98 13.36 14.47
C PHE A 117 25.89 12.63 15.48
N THR A 118 26.15 13.24 16.64
CA THR A 118 26.94 12.65 17.73
C THR A 118 26.07 11.88 18.73
N ASN A 119 24.79 11.73 18.45
CA ASN A 119 23.81 11.07 19.32
C ASN A 119 22.74 10.37 18.47
N ASP A 120 23.17 9.89 17.31
CA ASP A 120 22.40 9.32 16.19
C ASP A 120 23.40 8.45 15.41
N PHE A 121 23.31 7.15 15.65
CA PHE A 121 24.30 6.15 15.28
C PHE A 121 24.24 5.82 13.78
N GLU A 122 23.10 6.06 13.13
CA GLU A 122 22.87 5.76 11.71
C GLU A 122 23.37 6.89 10.81
N LEU A 123 23.44 8.12 11.32
CA LEU A 123 23.72 9.29 10.48
C LEU A 123 25.20 9.52 10.16
N ALA A 124 26.14 9.06 11.01
CA ALA A 124 27.57 9.39 10.86
C ALA A 124 28.55 8.36 11.46
N SER A 125 29.74 8.83 11.84
CA SER A 125 30.79 7.98 12.43
C SER A 125 30.59 7.88 13.92
N ASN A 126 30.40 6.65 14.42
CA ASN A 126 30.00 6.36 15.81
C ASN A 126 31.15 6.42 16.83
N SER A 127 32.21 7.16 16.48
CA SER A 127 33.41 7.36 17.28
C SER A 127 33.92 8.78 17.08
N HIS A 128 33.84 9.56 18.16
CA HIS A 128 34.23 10.98 18.19
C HIS A 128 35.46 11.18 19.06
N SER A 129 36.40 12.00 18.59
CA SER A 129 37.61 12.35 19.36
C SER A 129 37.59 13.83 19.72
N ILE A 130 37.61 14.11 21.02
CA ILE A 130 37.73 15.47 21.57
C ILE A 130 39.06 15.64 22.32
N THR A 131 39.52 16.87 22.44
CA THR A 131 40.70 17.20 23.27
C THR A 131 40.25 17.92 24.53
N VAL A 132 40.56 17.34 25.69
CA VAL A 132 40.27 17.98 26.98
C VAL A 132 41.52 18.62 27.54
N LYS A 133 41.40 19.89 27.93
CA LYS A 133 42.43 20.71 28.56
C LYS A 133 42.20 20.80 30.06
N ALA A 134 43.24 20.54 30.85
CA ALA A 134 43.31 20.81 32.28
C ALA A 134 44.26 21.99 32.52
N GLU A 135 43.79 23.05 33.18
CA GLU A 135 44.55 24.28 33.42
C GLU A 135 44.57 24.63 34.92
N ASP A 136 45.74 25.03 35.43
CA ASP A 136 45.90 25.54 36.79
C ASP A 136 45.53 27.03 36.91
N PRO A 137 45.47 27.62 38.12
CA PRO A 137 45.13 29.04 38.28
C PRO A 137 46.18 30.03 37.76
N ALA A 138 47.38 29.55 37.42
CA ALA A 138 48.47 30.35 36.84
C ALA A 138 48.49 30.30 35.30
N GLY A 139 47.66 29.46 34.68
CA GLY A 139 47.54 29.27 33.24
C GLY A 139 48.48 28.21 32.66
N ASN A 140 49.13 27.38 33.49
CA ASN A 140 49.81 26.19 32.97
C ASN A 140 48.76 25.12 32.66
N SER A 141 48.94 24.40 31.55
CA SER A 141 47.97 23.40 31.12
C SER A 141 48.59 22.16 30.49
N SER A 142 47.81 21.09 30.50
CA SER A 142 48.01 19.89 29.70
C SER A 142 46.74 19.53 28.96
N ASP A 143 46.89 18.77 27.88
CA ASP A 143 45.80 18.31 27.04
C ASP A 143 45.83 16.78 26.96
N ILE A 144 44.66 16.15 26.86
CA ILE A 144 44.52 14.70 26.62
C ILE A 144 43.43 14.43 25.58
N SER A 145 43.63 13.37 24.79
CA SER A 145 42.60 12.87 23.87
C SER A 145 41.54 12.10 24.65
N VAL A 146 40.28 12.31 24.28
CA VAL A 146 39.15 11.51 24.76
C VAL A 146 38.38 11.00 23.55
N THR A 147 38.25 9.69 23.46
CA THR A 147 37.45 9.01 22.44
C THR A 147 36.09 8.65 23.04
N LEU A 148 35.01 9.05 22.37
CA LEU A 148 33.62 8.82 22.76
C LEU A 148 32.97 7.95 21.68
N ASN A 149 32.56 6.74 22.04
CA ASN A 149 31.93 5.81 21.09
C ASN A 149 30.43 5.74 21.34
N GLU A 150 29.64 5.89 20.29
CA GLU A 150 28.21 5.64 20.34
C GLU A 150 27.92 4.14 20.37
N ILE A 151 26.81 3.77 20.98
CA ILE A 151 26.29 2.41 21.04
C ILE A 151 24.87 2.48 20.48
N ASN A 152 24.61 1.63 19.49
CA ASN A 152 23.29 1.48 18.87
C ASN A 152 22.20 1.22 19.91
N VAL A 153 21.07 1.89 19.76
CA VAL A 153 19.79 1.55 20.36
C VAL A 153 18.87 1.12 19.24
N ASN A 154 18.02 0.12 19.48
CA ASN A 154 17.06 -0.31 18.46
C ASN A 154 15.89 0.68 18.44
N GLU A 155 15.61 1.26 17.28
CA GLU A 155 14.43 2.08 17.01
C GLU A 155 13.28 1.21 16.53
N ALA A 156 12.06 1.74 16.57
CA ALA A 156 10.93 1.02 15.97
C ALA A 156 10.92 1.29 14.46
N PRO A 157 10.49 0.32 13.64
CA PRO A 157 10.27 0.58 12.24
C PRO A 157 9.15 1.59 12.05
N GLU A 158 9.12 2.21 10.89
CA GLU A 158 8.04 3.06 10.43
C GLU A 158 7.22 2.34 9.35
N ALA A 159 5.95 2.70 9.26
CA ALA A 159 5.02 2.18 8.27
C ALA A 159 4.09 3.31 7.81
N GLU A 160 3.73 3.32 6.54
CA GLU A 160 2.77 4.26 5.98
C GLU A 160 1.60 3.58 5.27
N GLY A 161 0.48 4.29 5.17
CA GLY A 161 -0.68 3.80 4.42
C GLY A 161 -0.52 4.06 2.94
N PHE A 162 -1.00 3.13 2.11
CA PHE A 162 -0.89 3.19 0.66
C PHE A 162 -2.10 2.54 -0.01
N GLU A 163 -2.22 2.76 -1.32
CA GLU A 163 -3.25 2.15 -2.16
C GLU A 163 -2.65 0.98 -2.93
N ALA A 164 -3.39 -0.14 -2.99
CA ALA A 164 -3.05 -1.30 -3.80
C ALA A 164 -4.15 -1.49 -4.85
N TYR A 165 -3.76 -1.45 -6.13
CA TYR A 165 -4.67 -1.46 -7.26
C TYR A 165 -4.88 -2.86 -7.81
N LEU A 166 -6.13 -3.19 -8.12
CA LEU A 166 -6.49 -4.42 -8.79
C LEU A 166 -6.17 -4.28 -10.28
N ARG A 167 -5.45 -5.24 -10.84
CA ARG A 167 -5.23 -5.30 -12.30
C ARG A 167 -6.30 -6.15 -12.99
N ASP A 168 -6.76 -7.16 -12.27
CA ASP A 168 -7.82 -8.07 -12.65
C ASP A 168 -8.54 -8.54 -11.37
N PRO A 169 -9.86 -8.30 -11.23
CA PRO A 169 -10.59 -8.63 -10.00
C PRO A 169 -10.65 -10.14 -9.74
N ASP A 170 -10.52 -10.95 -10.79
CA ASP A 170 -10.54 -12.42 -10.71
C ASP A 170 -9.17 -13.03 -10.35
N SER A 171 -8.13 -12.20 -10.28
CA SER A 171 -6.76 -12.62 -10.02
C SER A 171 -6.20 -12.05 -8.70
N PRO A 172 -5.42 -12.84 -7.94
CA PRO A 172 -4.80 -12.34 -6.73
C PRO A 172 -3.67 -11.36 -7.04
N ILE A 173 -3.63 -10.23 -6.35
CA ILE A 173 -2.55 -9.24 -6.43
C ILE A 173 -1.59 -9.38 -5.24
N PRO A 174 -0.27 -9.19 -5.44
CA PRO A 174 0.66 -9.06 -4.32
C PRO A 174 0.47 -7.71 -3.62
N ILE A 175 0.54 -7.70 -2.29
CA ILE A 175 0.61 -6.44 -1.52
C ILE A 175 2.08 -6.09 -1.31
N VAL A 176 2.52 -5.01 -1.96
CA VAL A 176 3.91 -4.55 -1.92
C VAL A 176 4.09 -3.62 -0.72
N PHE A 177 4.55 -4.16 0.41
CA PHE A 177 4.89 -3.34 1.58
C PHE A 177 6.30 -2.75 1.51
N ASP A 178 7.22 -3.49 0.90
CA ASP A 178 8.67 -3.23 0.92
C ASP A 178 9.21 -3.37 -0.51
N SER A 179 9.97 -2.37 -0.95
CA SER A 179 10.53 -2.27 -2.30
C SER A 179 11.87 -1.53 -2.29
N ASP A 180 12.78 -1.92 -3.20
CA ASP A 180 14.00 -1.16 -3.46
C ASP A 180 13.70 0.21 -4.13
N ASP A 181 12.49 0.37 -4.70
CA ASP A 181 12.02 1.63 -5.26
C ASP A 181 11.34 2.47 -4.15
N PRO A 182 11.89 3.65 -3.81
CA PRO A 182 11.33 4.50 -2.76
C PRO A 182 9.89 4.96 -2.99
N GLU A 183 9.35 4.84 -4.20
CA GLU A 183 7.94 5.15 -4.48
C GLU A 183 6.98 4.05 -3.99
N PHE A 184 7.47 2.80 -3.90
CA PHE A 184 6.70 1.62 -3.50
C PHE A 184 7.20 1.01 -2.18
N ASP A 185 8.02 1.76 -1.43
CA ASP A 185 8.57 1.36 -0.13
C ASP A 185 7.72 1.98 0.99
N HIS A 186 6.92 1.14 1.66
CA HIS A 186 5.95 1.59 2.66
C HIS A 186 6.29 1.15 4.08
N ILE A 187 7.36 0.38 4.27
CA ILE A 187 7.89 0.01 5.58
C ILE A 187 9.41 0.20 5.58
N TRP A 188 9.93 0.89 6.58
CA TRP A 188 11.38 1.09 6.69
C TRP A 188 11.83 1.05 8.14
N ASP A 189 13.08 0.67 8.35
CA ASP A 189 13.72 0.78 9.65
C ASP A 189 15.06 1.51 9.49
N THR A 190 15.29 2.51 10.35
CA THR A 190 16.52 3.30 10.31
C THR A 190 17.73 2.43 10.64
N ASP A 191 17.52 1.41 11.48
CA ASP A 191 18.51 0.40 11.89
C ASP A 191 19.00 -0.48 10.71
N GLU A 192 18.27 -0.58 9.59
CA GLU A 192 18.69 -1.36 8.40
C GLU A 192 19.88 -0.76 7.67
N THR A 193 20.14 0.53 7.86
CA THR A 193 21.25 1.23 7.21
C THR A 193 22.63 0.83 7.78
N ILE A 194 22.64 0.11 8.90
CA ILE A 194 23.85 -0.34 9.60
C ILE A 194 24.41 -1.59 8.90
N PRO A 195 25.67 -1.60 8.40
CA PRO A 195 26.21 -2.72 7.61
C PRO A 195 26.32 -4.08 8.32
N GLU A 196 26.20 -4.11 9.64
CA GLU A 196 26.18 -5.35 10.45
C GLU A 196 24.76 -5.80 10.79
N ASN A 197 23.76 -4.98 10.46
CA ASN A 197 22.35 -5.25 10.62
C ASN A 197 21.76 -5.71 9.27
N ASN A 198 21.25 -6.94 9.25
CA ASN A 198 20.61 -7.58 8.08
C ASN A 198 19.16 -7.91 8.46
N GLU A 199 18.60 -7.13 9.37
CA GLU A 199 17.27 -7.32 9.93
C GLU A 199 16.25 -6.82 8.93
N SER A 200 15.42 -7.70 8.39
CA SER A 200 14.34 -7.32 7.50
C SER A 200 13.14 -6.88 8.33
N VAL A 201 12.50 -5.78 7.91
CA VAL A 201 11.19 -5.40 8.44
C VAL A 201 10.13 -6.41 8.01
N MET A 202 9.32 -6.85 8.96
CA MET A 202 8.23 -7.79 8.74
C MET A 202 6.88 -7.11 9.01
N VAL A 203 5.78 -7.73 8.62
CA VAL A 203 4.43 -7.15 8.83
C VAL A 203 3.54 -8.02 9.71
N MET A 204 2.63 -7.36 10.42
CA MET A 204 1.53 -8.00 11.16
C MET A 204 0.22 -7.31 10.82
N ILE A 205 -0.78 -8.09 10.40
CA ILE A 205 -2.11 -7.59 10.08
C ILE A 205 -2.92 -7.37 11.37
N THR A 206 -3.65 -6.25 11.49
CA THR A 206 -4.46 -5.89 12.67
C THR A 206 -5.96 -5.85 12.39
N SER A 207 -6.37 -5.67 11.13
CA SER A 207 -7.75 -5.85 10.65
C SER A 207 -7.79 -6.62 9.32
N LEU A 208 -8.91 -7.25 8.97
CA LEU A 208 -9.06 -7.96 7.69
C LEU A 208 -9.94 -7.13 6.74
N PRO A 209 -9.73 -7.29 5.42
CA PRO A 209 -10.65 -6.76 4.41
C PRO A 209 -12.07 -7.34 4.56
N THR A 210 -13.02 -6.69 3.88
CA THR A 210 -14.46 -6.99 3.95
C THR A 210 -15.04 -7.48 2.63
N THR A 211 -14.48 -7.09 1.50
CA THR A 211 -14.88 -7.48 0.13
C THR A 211 -13.83 -8.33 -0.57
N GLY A 212 -12.78 -8.72 0.14
CA GLY A 212 -11.81 -9.70 -0.33
C GLY A 212 -11.11 -10.42 0.80
N THR A 213 -10.19 -11.29 0.41
CA THR A 213 -9.46 -12.18 1.31
C THR A 213 -7.96 -11.96 1.17
N LEU A 214 -7.28 -11.74 2.30
CA LEU A 214 -5.81 -11.80 2.35
C LEU A 214 -5.32 -13.24 2.39
N TYR A 215 -4.33 -13.54 1.57
CA TYR A 215 -3.62 -14.81 1.53
C TYR A 215 -2.16 -14.63 1.91
N TYR A 216 -1.61 -15.69 2.50
CA TYR A 216 -0.19 -15.78 2.79
C TYR A 216 0.37 -17.10 2.24
N THR A 217 1.47 -17.00 1.51
CA THR A 217 2.21 -18.15 0.98
C THR A 217 3.46 -18.41 1.80
N ASP A 218 3.53 -19.56 2.47
CA ASP A 218 4.65 -19.87 3.36
C ASP A 218 5.95 -20.28 2.60
N GLU A 219 7.02 -20.55 3.35
CA GLU A 219 8.31 -20.97 2.79
C GLU A 219 8.25 -22.30 2.01
N GLU A 220 7.24 -23.15 2.26
CA GLU A 220 7.01 -24.40 1.53
C GLU A 220 6.18 -24.18 0.25
N GLY A 221 5.68 -22.96 0.03
CA GLY A 221 4.83 -22.57 -1.08
C GLY A 221 3.35 -22.92 -0.85
N GLU A 222 2.94 -23.19 0.39
CA GLU A 222 1.53 -23.43 0.72
C GLU A 222 0.81 -22.09 0.93
N ARG A 223 -0.10 -21.77 0.01
CA ARG A 223 -1.00 -20.60 0.09
C ARG A 223 -2.17 -20.89 1.05
N ARG A 224 -2.47 -19.97 1.95
CA ARG A 224 -3.65 -20.03 2.85
C ARG A 224 -4.26 -18.66 3.09
N ALA A 225 -5.57 -18.62 3.32
CA ALA A 225 -6.24 -17.40 3.78
C ALA A 225 -5.79 -17.02 5.21
N LEU A 226 -5.62 -15.73 5.45
CA LEU A 226 -5.47 -15.14 6.77
C LEU A 226 -6.83 -15.05 7.46
N THR A 227 -6.83 -15.21 8.78
CA THR A 227 -8.07 -15.24 9.58
C THR A 227 -7.92 -14.37 10.83
N GLU A 228 -9.00 -14.17 11.59
CA GLU A 228 -8.95 -13.54 12.92
C GLU A 228 -7.96 -14.20 13.91
N LEU A 229 -7.46 -15.40 13.59
CA LEU A 229 -6.43 -16.05 14.38
C LEU A 229 -5.03 -15.48 14.16
N ASP A 230 -4.78 -14.93 12.98
CA ASP A 230 -3.52 -14.33 12.55
C ASP A 230 -3.39 -12.87 13.00
N LEU A 231 -4.51 -12.19 13.20
CA LEU A 231 -4.54 -10.77 13.57
C LEU A 231 -3.77 -10.48 14.85
N TYR A 232 -2.90 -9.47 14.77
CA TYR A 232 -2.23 -8.91 15.93
C TYR A 232 -3.23 -8.14 16.79
N THR A 233 -3.24 -8.48 18.07
CA THR A 233 -3.94 -7.70 19.09
C THR A 233 -3.06 -7.55 20.31
N GLU A 234 -3.08 -6.35 20.92
CA GLU A 234 -2.25 -6.05 22.08
C GLU A 234 -2.48 -7.09 23.20
N GLY A 235 -1.42 -7.80 23.58
CA GLY A 235 -1.44 -8.84 24.62
C GLY A 235 -1.77 -10.26 24.14
N ARG A 236 -2.27 -10.46 22.93
CA ARG A 236 -2.37 -11.79 22.28
C ARG A 236 -1.17 -12.07 21.38
N GLY A 237 -0.63 -11.03 20.74
CA GLY A 237 0.29 -11.15 19.61
C GLY A 237 -0.47 -11.45 18.32
N GLY A 238 0.26 -11.60 17.22
CA GLY A 238 -0.23 -11.94 15.88
C GLY A 238 0.76 -12.83 15.14
N THR A 239 0.43 -13.18 13.91
CA THR A 239 1.37 -13.85 12.99
C THR A 239 2.28 -12.80 12.38
N ILE A 240 3.60 -12.99 12.50
CA ILE A 240 4.61 -12.17 11.79
C ILE A 240 4.71 -12.75 10.37
N LEU A 241 4.54 -11.90 9.37
CA LEU A 241 4.47 -12.26 7.96
C LEU A 241 5.65 -11.64 7.20
N ASP A 242 6.21 -12.41 6.28
CA ASP A 242 7.11 -11.89 5.26
C ASP A 242 6.31 -10.96 4.33
N PRO A 243 6.69 -9.68 4.20
CA PRO A 243 5.94 -8.71 3.41
C PRO A 243 5.79 -9.13 1.94
N SER A 244 6.76 -9.86 1.39
CA SER A 244 6.75 -10.32 -0.02
C SER A 244 5.82 -11.51 -0.30
N LYS A 245 5.08 -11.97 0.71
CA LYS A 245 4.27 -13.21 0.67
C LYS A 245 2.80 -12.99 0.95
N VAL A 246 2.38 -11.74 1.06
CA VAL A 246 0.99 -11.36 1.29
C VAL A 246 0.35 -11.00 -0.05
N GLU A 247 -0.78 -11.61 -0.32
CA GLU A 247 -1.59 -11.37 -1.52
C GLU A 247 -3.00 -10.99 -1.09
N TYR A 248 -3.69 -10.21 -1.92
CA TYR A 248 -5.12 -9.94 -1.82
C TYR A 248 -5.84 -10.53 -3.02
N GLU A 249 -7.00 -11.12 -2.81
CA GLU A 249 -7.89 -11.61 -3.86
C GLU A 249 -9.28 -11.06 -3.54
N GLN A 250 -9.90 -10.38 -4.50
CA GLN A 250 -11.24 -9.85 -4.32
C GLN A 250 -12.23 -11.02 -4.26
N ASP A 251 -13.18 -10.96 -3.32
CA ASP A 251 -14.23 -11.96 -3.24
C ASP A 251 -15.34 -11.61 -4.26
N GLU A 252 -16.00 -12.61 -4.83
CA GLU A 252 -17.23 -12.41 -5.60
C GLU A 252 -18.27 -11.66 -4.76
N GLY A 253 -19.05 -10.79 -5.42
CA GLY A 253 -20.11 -10.05 -4.79
C GLY A 253 -21.21 -10.98 -4.27
N ASP A 254 -21.97 -10.51 -3.27
CA ASP A 254 -23.10 -11.29 -2.75
C ASP A 254 -24.18 -11.46 -3.84
N SER A 255 -24.32 -12.68 -4.35
CA SER A 255 -25.36 -13.03 -5.31
C SER A 255 -26.74 -13.16 -4.66
N PHE A 256 -27.79 -12.77 -5.41
CA PHE A 256 -29.17 -12.97 -4.98
C PHE A 256 -30.04 -13.56 -6.08
N THR A 257 -31.15 -14.17 -5.69
CA THR A 257 -32.23 -14.55 -6.61
C THR A 257 -33.58 -14.35 -5.94
N ILE A 258 -34.44 -13.52 -6.53
CA ILE A 258 -35.81 -13.27 -6.07
C ILE A 258 -36.83 -13.75 -7.10
N GLY A 259 -38.02 -14.08 -6.64
CA GLY A 259 -39.04 -14.72 -7.49
C GLY A 259 -38.91 -16.24 -7.58
N GLY A 260 -39.15 -16.82 -8.75
CA GLY A 260 -38.74 -18.20 -9.04
C GLY A 260 -39.81 -19.13 -9.61
N HIS A 261 -39.39 -20.39 -9.79
CA HIS A 261 -40.19 -21.44 -10.43
C HIS A 261 -41.27 -22.02 -9.47
N PRO A 262 -42.49 -22.30 -9.96
CA PRO A 262 -43.56 -22.91 -9.16
C PRO A 262 -43.24 -24.28 -8.55
N ASP A 263 -42.24 -24.95 -9.09
CA ASP A 263 -41.80 -26.27 -8.65
C ASP A 263 -40.73 -26.19 -7.54
N ASP A 264 -40.16 -24.99 -7.30
CA ASP A 264 -38.94 -24.83 -6.48
C ASP A 264 -39.11 -23.99 -5.21
N VAL A 265 -40.27 -23.37 -4.93
CA VAL A 265 -40.37 -22.41 -3.79
C VAL A 265 -41.67 -22.55 -2.95
N GLU A 266 -41.53 -22.55 -1.62
CA GLU A 266 -42.66 -22.35 -0.70
C GLU A 266 -43.20 -20.92 -0.79
N LYS A 267 -44.53 -20.76 -0.79
CA LYS A 267 -45.14 -19.42 -0.85
C LYS A 267 -45.12 -18.73 0.50
N THR A 268 -44.57 -17.52 0.55
CA THR A 268 -44.70 -16.61 1.70
C THR A 268 -45.76 -15.56 1.39
N ASP A 269 -46.83 -15.51 2.20
CA ASP A 269 -48.01 -14.66 1.97
C ASP A 269 -48.62 -14.79 0.55
N GLY A 270 -48.50 -15.99 -0.04
CA GLY A 270 -49.00 -16.29 -1.38
C GLY A 270 -48.10 -15.85 -2.54
N PHE A 271 -46.91 -15.31 -2.26
CA PHE A 271 -45.90 -14.95 -3.27
C PHE A 271 -44.70 -15.92 -3.27
N TYR A 272 -44.04 -16.11 -4.42
CA TYR A 272 -42.80 -16.88 -4.59
C TYR A 272 -41.61 -15.96 -4.34
N ASN A 273 -40.91 -16.11 -3.22
CA ASN A 273 -39.70 -15.36 -2.89
C ASN A 273 -39.67 -13.85 -3.23
N TRP A 274 -40.81 -13.15 -3.17
CA TRP A 274 -40.90 -11.70 -3.39
C TRP A 274 -40.90 -10.92 -2.06
N GLY A 275 -40.20 -11.44 -1.05
CA GLY A 275 -40.07 -10.81 0.25
C GLY A 275 -41.39 -10.55 0.99
N VAL A 276 -41.34 -9.59 1.92
CA VAL A 276 -42.47 -9.21 2.78
C VAL A 276 -43.29 -8.08 2.17
N LYS A 277 -44.59 -8.10 2.45
CA LYS A 277 -45.51 -7.06 1.99
C LYS A 277 -45.38 -5.81 2.86
N GLU A 278 -44.98 -4.69 2.27
CA GLU A 278 -44.98 -3.40 2.95
C GLU A 278 -46.27 -2.62 2.72
N SER A 279 -46.74 -2.61 1.47
CA SER A 279 -47.96 -1.91 1.08
C SER A 279 -48.83 -2.77 0.16
N LYS A 280 -49.86 -2.18 -0.46
CA LYS A 280 -50.62 -2.90 -1.50
C LYS A 280 -49.82 -3.04 -2.79
N THR A 281 -48.92 -2.10 -3.06
CA THR A 281 -48.20 -1.91 -4.32
C THR A 281 -46.70 -2.13 -4.18
N GLU A 282 -46.21 -2.50 -2.99
CA GLU A 282 -44.78 -2.57 -2.69
C GLU A 282 -44.47 -3.79 -1.81
N ARG A 283 -43.34 -4.42 -2.11
CA ARG A 283 -42.73 -5.49 -1.34
C ARG A 283 -41.24 -5.18 -1.12
N ARG A 284 -40.73 -5.60 0.03
CA ARG A 284 -39.33 -5.49 0.39
C ARG A 284 -38.75 -6.90 0.56
N ILE A 285 -37.60 -7.13 -0.05
CA ILE A 285 -36.80 -8.33 0.09
C ILE A 285 -35.60 -7.95 0.92
N ASP A 286 -35.43 -8.59 2.07
CA ASP A 286 -34.23 -8.45 2.90
C ASP A 286 -33.22 -9.51 2.42
N LEU A 287 -31.98 -9.12 2.10
CA LEU A 287 -30.91 -10.01 1.64
C LEU A 287 -29.99 -10.43 2.80
N ASP A 288 -29.10 -11.39 2.56
CA ASP A 288 -28.21 -11.93 3.60
C ASP A 288 -27.10 -10.96 4.00
N ASN A 289 -26.75 -10.01 3.12
CA ASN A 289 -25.79 -8.91 3.33
C ASN A 289 -26.38 -7.71 4.09
N ASP A 290 -27.51 -7.90 4.79
CA ASP A 290 -28.24 -6.87 5.55
C ASP A 290 -28.79 -5.68 4.72
N THR A 291 -28.75 -5.75 3.39
CA THR A 291 -29.37 -4.77 2.48
C THR A 291 -30.78 -5.19 2.07
N SER A 292 -31.46 -4.35 1.28
CA SER A 292 -32.79 -4.67 0.76
C SER A 292 -33.05 -4.27 -0.69
N ILE A 293 -33.82 -5.11 -1.39
CA ILE A 293 -34.39 -4.81 -2.71
C ILE A 293 -35.88 -4.49 -2.54
N ARG A 294 -36.36 -3.44 -3.21
CA ARG A 294 -37.79 -3.10 -3.21
C ARG A 294 -38.39 -3.30 -4.59
N VAL A 295 -39.53 -3.96 -4.63
CA VAL A 295 -40.31 -4.11 -5.85
C VAL A 295 -41.65 -3.45 -5.67
N SER A 296 -41.96 -2.49 -6.53
CA SER A 296 -43.20 -1.72 -6.48
C SER A 296 -43.86 -1.60 -7.85
N VAL A 297 -45.14 -1.22 -7.86
CA VAL A 297 -45.86 -0.87 -9.09
C VAL A 297 -46.37 0.56 -9.00
N ILE A 298 -46.08 1.35 -10.02
CA ILE A 298 -46.60 2.72 -10.19
C ILE A 298 -47.55 2.78 -11.40
N ASN A 299 -48.41 3.81 -11.41
CA ASN A 299 -49.52 3.95 -12.38
C ASN A 299 -50.54 2.78 -12.38
N ASP A 300 -50.62 2.08 -11.24
CA ASP A 300 -51.46 0.92 -10.93
C ASP A 300 -52.99 1.15 -10.93
N ASN A 301 -53.47 2.36 -11.21
CA ASN A 301 -54.87 2.75 -11.01
C ASN A 301 -55.44 2.40 -9.60
N GLY A 302 -54.57 2.36 -8.57
CA GLY A 302 -54.90 1.98 -7.19
C GLY A 302 -55.07 0.48 -6.94
N LYS A 303 -54.40 -0.38 -7.71
CA LYS A 303 -54.45 -1.84 -7.63
C LYS A 303 -53.18 -2.45 -7.04
N PRO A 304 -53.34 -3.52 -6.24
CA PRO A 304 -52.20 -4.14 -5.60
C PRO A 304 -51.36 -4.95 -6.57
N LEU A 305 -50.06 -5.07 -6.27
CA LEU A 305 -49.19 -6.11 -6.83
C LEU A 305 -49.87 -7.48 -6.74
N LYS A 306 -49.72 -8.29 -7.78
CA LYS A 306 -50.34 -9.60 -7.89
C LYS A 306 -49.39 -10.61 -8.49
N GLN A 307 -49.33 -11.76 -7.84
CA GLN A 307 -48.71 -12.94 -8.41
C GLN A 307 -49.67 -13.73 -9.31
N TYR A 308 -49.18 -14.12 -10.47
CA TYR A 308 -49.82 -14.97 -11.46
C TYR A 308 -49.32 -16.42 -11.35
N ALA A 309 -50.21 -17.38 -11.66
CA ALA A 309 -49.98 -18.82 -11.48
C ALA A 309 -50.43 -19.63 -12.70
N ALA A 310 -49.90 -19.30 -13.87
CA ALA A 310 -50.10 -19.94 -15.19
C ALA A 310 -51.53 -20.34 -15.57
N GLU A 311 -52.51 -19.50 -15.25
CA GLU A 311 -53.86 -19.65 -15.79
C GLU A 311 -53.98 -18.96 -17.16
N GLY A 312 -53.87 -19.74 -18.24
CA GLY A 312 -54.06 -19.26 -19.61
C GLY A 312 -52.75 -18.74 -20.24
N HIS A 313 -52.68 -17.45 -20.54
CA HIS A 313 -51.53 -16.79 -21.21
C HIS A 313 -50.64 -15.96 -20.26
N LYS A 314 -50.82 -16.11 -18.94
CA LYS A 314 -50.35 -15.14 -17.93
C LYS A 314 -49.01 -15.48 -17.27
N GLY A 315 -48.41 -16.63 -17.59
CA GLY A 315 -47.15 -17.08 -16.99
C GLY A 315 -47.16 -17.24 -15.47
N TYR A 316 -45.97 -17.43 -14.90
CA TYR A 316 -45.69 -17.37 -13.47
C TYR A 316 -44.85 -16.13 -13.17
N GLY A 317 -45.26 -15.32 -12.19
CA GLY A 317 -44.52 -14.11 -11.84
C GLY A 317 -45.42 -13.03 -11.24
N ILE A 318 -44.87 -11.83 -11.08
CA ILE A 318 -45.57 -10.66 -10.57
C ILE A 318 -45.89 -9.65 -11.68
N GLY A 319 -46.94 -8.89 -11.44
CA GLY A 319 -47.36 -7.73 -12.22
C GLY A 319 -48.48 -7.00 -11.50
N ASP A 320 -49.18 -6.09 -12.18
CA ASP A 320 -50.36 -5.46 -11.61
C ASP A 320 -51.60 -6.38 -11.65
N LYS A 321 -52.60 -6.07 -10.83
CA LYS A 321 -53.89 -6.76 -10.77
C LYS A 321 -54.88 -6.31 -11.84
N ASP A 322 -54.72 -5.16 -12.47
CA ASP A 322 -55.50 -4.84 -13.66
C ASP A 322 -55.01 -5.66 -14.85
N GLY A 323 -55.91 -6.37 -15.52
CA GLY A 323 -55.55 -7.24 -16.65
C GLY A 323 -54.91 -8.60 -16.30
N ASN A 324 -53.95 -9.01 -17.13
CA ASN A 324 -53.39 -10.37 -17.22
C ASN A 324 -51.86 -10.40 -17.07
N GLY A 325 -51.27 -9.36 -16.49
CA GLY A 325 -49.82 -9.12 -16.39
C GLY A 325 -49.58 -7.61 -16.33
N MET A 326 -48.37 -7.15 -16.65
CA MET A 326 -48.05 -5.74 -16.88
C MET A 326 -48.76 -5.26 -18.16
N ASN A 327 -49.54 -4.18 -18.07
CA ASN A 327 -50.20 -3.54 -19.22
C ASN A 327 -49.52 -2.21 -19.61
N ALA A 328 -49.92 -1.65 -20.75
CA ALA A 328 -49.46 -0.33 -21.18
C ALA A 328 -49.74 0.75 -20.13
N ASN A 329 -48.72 1.58 -19.84
CA ASN A 329 -48.68 2.61 -18.80
C ASN A 329 -48.62 2.11 -17.35
N GLU A 330 -48.42 0.81 -17.10
CA GLU A 330 -48.10 0.27 -15.76
C GLU A 330 -46.60 -0.02 -15.69
N ILE A 331 -45.94 0.45 -14.64
CA ILE A 331 -44.49 0.32 -14.51
C ILE A 331 -44.20 -0.47 -13.24
N LEU A 332 -43.49 -1.59 -13.40
CA LEU A 332 -42.89 -2.31 -12.29
C LEU A 332 -41.53 -1.67 -12.01
N VAL A 333 -41.33 -1.17 -10.80
CA VAL A 333 -40.10 -0.52 -10.36
C VAL A 333 -39.37 -1.46 -9.42
N ILE A 334 -38.12 -1.75 -9.74
CA ILE A 334 -37.18 -2.49 -8.91
C ILE A 334 -36.12 -1.49 -8.45
N ASP A 335 -36.04 -1.28 -7.14
CA ASP A 335 -35.05 -0.44 -6.48
C ASP A 335 -33.88 -1.33 -6.03
N LEU A 336 -32.72 -1.08 -6.63
CA LEU A 336 -31.46 -1.76 -6.39
C LEU A 336 -30.43 -0.80 -5.77
N SER A 337 -30.86 0.35 -5.22
CA SER A 337 -29.92 1.37 -4.72
C SER A 337 -29.09 0.93 -3.50
N GLU A 338 -29.56 -0.06 -2.74
CA GLU A 338 -28.78 -0.71 -1.68
C GLU A 338 -28.02 -1.95 -2.18
N ASN A 339 -28.18 -2.35 -3.45
CA ASN A 339 -27.49 -3.46 -4.11
C ASN A 339 -27.18 -3.13 -5.58
N PRO A 340 -26.22 -2.23 -5.85
CA PRO A 340 -25.81 -1.93 -7.21
C PRO A 340 -25.31 -3.21 -7.91
N LEU A 341 -25.60 -3.37 -9.21
CA LEU A 341 -25.24 -4.57 -9.97
C LEU A 341 -24.51 -4.20 -11.25
N GLU A 342 -23.42 -4.87 -11.59
CA GLU A 342 -22.82 -4.78 -12.93
C GLU A 342 -23.68 -5.53 -13.94
N GLU A 343 -24.16 -6.71 -13.59
CA GLU A 343 -25.06 -7.52 -14.40
C GLU A 343 -26.37 -7.83 -13.67
N VAL A 344 -27.47 -7.71 -14.40
CA VAL A 344 -28.78 -8.17 -13.95
C VAL A 344 -29.39 -9.17 -14.92
N THR A 345 -29.73 -10.33 -14.37
CA THR A 345 -30.46 -11.38 -15.09
C THR A 345 -31.90 -11.40 -14.62
N PHE A 346 -32.85 -11.35 -15.56
CA PHE A 346 -34.26 -11.37 -15.24
C PHE A 346 -35.06 -12.26 -16.18
N GLY A 347 -35.96 -13.01 -15.56
CA GLY A 347 -36.82 -13.94 -16.24
C GLY A 347 -38.21 -13.36 -16.46
N LEU A 348 -38.65 -13.31 -17.70
CA LEU A 348 -39.99 -12.89 -18.06
C LEU A 348 -40.83 -14.10 -18.49
N ASP A 349 -42.06 -14.15 -17.98
CA ASP A 349 -43.03 -15.18 -18.35
C ASP A 349 -44.30 -14.53 -18.93
N GLY A 350 -45.10 -15.35 -19.60
CA GLY A 350 -46.29 -14.93 -20.32
C GLY A 350 -46.17 -15.03 -21.84
N MET A 351 -47.27 -14.71 -22.54
CA MET A 351 -47.36 -14.64 -24.01
C MET A 351 -47.13 -15.97 -24.77
N GLN A 352 -48.15 -16.45 -25.50
CA GLN A 352 -48.02 -17.58 -26.44
C GLN A 352 -47.45 -17.12 -27.80
N GLN A 353 -46.90 -18.05 -28.58
CA GLN A 353 -46.33 -17.80 -29.92
C GLN A 353 -47.25 -16.99 -30.87
N ALA A 354 -48.58 -17.04 -30.67
CA ALA A 354 -49.56 -16.27 -31.45
C ALA A 354 -49.62 -14.75 -31.14
N PHE A 355 -48.90 -14.28 -30.12
CA PHE A 355 -48.86 -12.87 -29.68
C PHE A 355 -47.47 -12.21 -29.82
N VAL A 356 -46.50 -12.93 -30.37
CA VAL A 356 -45.07 -12.58 -30.43
C VAL A 356 -44.78 -11.30 -31.25
N HIS A 357 -45.57 -11.01 -32.29
CA HIS A 357 -45.14 -10.05 -33.31
C HIS A 357 -45.51 -8.58 -33.06
N ALA A 358 -46.04 -8.19 -31.89
CA ALA A 358 -46.53 -6.82 -31.70
C ALA A 358 -46.38 -6.23 -30.29
N GLN A 359 -45.74 -6.92 -29.35
CA GLN A 359 -45.69 -6.52 -27.94
C GLN A 359 -44.30 -6.76 -27.37
N SER A 360 -43.62 -5.69 -27.01
CA SER A 360 -42.35 -5.63 -26.28
C SER A 360 -42.57 -5.28 -24.81
N ILE A 361 -41.49 -5.41 -24.04
CA ILE A 361 -41.33 -4.76 -22.75
C ILE A 361 -40.16 -3.80 -22.86
N GLN A 362 -40.37 -2.57 -22.41
CA GLN A 362 -39.32 -1.58 -22.28
C GLN A 362 -38.78 -1.67 -20.87
N VAL A 363 -37.45 -1.77 -20.72
CA VAL A 363 -36.78 -1.71 -19.43
C VAL A 363 -35.92 -0.45 -19.43
N THR A 364 -36.13 0.42 -18.45
CA THR A 364 -35.27 1.57 -18.19
C THR A 364 -34.36 1.22 -17.02
N TYR A 365 -33.07 1.15 -17.27
CA TYR A 365 -32.04 1.01 -16.27
C TYR A 365 -31.68 2.39 -15.73
N THR A 366 -31.50 2.49 -14.42
CA THR A 366 -30.93 3.67 -13.76
C THR A 366 -29.59 3.27 -13.18
N PHE A 367 -28.56 4.05 -13.46
CA PHE A 367 -27.20 3.78 -13.00
C PHE A 367 -26.82 4.64 -11.80
N LEU A 368 -25.72 4.28 -11.14
CA LEU A 368 -25.24 4.88 -9.90
C LEU A 368 -25.03 6.40 -10.04
N ASP A 369 -24.51 6.86 -11.19
CA ASP A 369 -24.35 8.29 -11.50
C ASP A 369 -25.67 9.06 -11.76
N GLY A 370 -26.80 8.34 -11.82
CA GLY A 370 -28.14 8.85 -12.07
C GLY A 370 -28.52 8.98 -13.55
N THR A 371 -27.66 8.56 -14.48
CA THR A 371 -28.02 8.40 -15.90
C THR A 371 -28.92 7.17 -16.10
N THR A 372 -29.52 7.08 -17.29
CA THR A 372 -30.48 6.02 -17.60
C THR A 372 -30.31 5.50 -19.01
N GLN A 373 -30.40 4.18 -19.18
CA GLN A 373 -30.43 3.51 -20.48
C GLN A 373 -31.77 2.80 -20.68
N VAL A 374 -32.27 2.77 -21.92
CA VAL A 374 -33.58 2.20 -22.25
C VAL A 374 -33.41 1.09 -23.28
N GLU A 375 -33.78 -0.13 -22.89
CA GLU A 375 -33.74 -1.30 -23.75
C GLU A 375 -35.15 -1.84 -24.05
N GLU A 376 -35.31 -2.40 -25.25
CA GLU A 376 -36.58 -3.01 -25.70
C GLU A 376 -36.41 -4.51 -25.91
N TYR A 377 -37.04 -5.30 -25.05
CA TYR A 377 -36.97 -6.75 -25.12
C TYR A 377 -38.19 -7.34 -25.83
N HIS A 378 -37.91 -8.35 -26.65
CA HIS A 378 -38.89 -9.09 -27.41
C HIS A 378 -38.77 -10.57 -27.11
N LYS A 379 -39.91 -11.26 -27.15
CA LYS A 379 -39.91 -12.71 -27.06
C LYS A 379 -39.32 -13.32 -28.34
N ASP A 380 -38.36 -14.24 -28.24
CA ASP A 380 -37.83 -14.94 -29.41
C ASP A 380 -38.96 -15.66 -30.18
N PRO A 381 -39.18 -15.33 -31.47
CA PRO A 381 -40.25 -15.92 -32.27
C PRO A 381 -40.12 -17.42 -32.51
N ASP A 382 -38.91 -17.96 -32.43
CA ASP A 382 -38.60 -19.36 -32.66
C ASP A 382 -38.80 -20.23 -31.41
N LEU A 383 -39.04 -19.61 -30.25
CA LEU A 383 -39.48 -20.31 -29.04
C LEU A 383 -40.84 -20.97 -29.32
N GLY A 384 -40.84 -22.31 -29.32
CA GLY A 384 -42.01 -23.11 -29.63
C GLY A 384 -43.25 -22.79 -28.76
N PRO A 385 -44.45 -23.27 -29.15
CA PRO A 385 -45.74 -22.86 -28.59
C PRO A 385 -45.99 -23.21 -27.10
N HIS A 386 -45.00 -23.79 -26.44
CA HIS A 386 -45.05 -24.24 -25.04
C HIS A 386 -44.01 -23.57 -24.15
N LYS A 387 -43.09 -22.75 -24.69
CA LYS A 387 -42.17 -21.94 -23.88
C LYS A 387 -42.81 -20.58 -23.60
N PHE A 388 -43.22 -20.38 -22.35
CA PHE A 388 -43.80 -19.12 -21.85
C PHE A 388 -42.75 -18.22 -21.21
N TYR A 389 -41.64 -18.82 -20.79
CA TYR A 389 -40.50 -18.19 -20.14
C TYR A 389 -39.39 -17.87 -21.13
N GLU A 390 -38.77 -16.72 -20.94
CA GLU A 390 -37.51 -16.30 -21.56
C GLU A 390 -36.72 -15.49 -20.54
N GLU A 391 -35.42 -15.68 -20.57
CA GLU A 391 -34.47 -15.03 -19.67
C GLU A 391 -33.69 -14.00 -20.47
N PHE A 392 -33.45 -12.86 -19.84
CA PHE A 392 -32.70 -11.76 -20.42
C PHE A 392 -31.64 -11.33 -19.42
N THR A 393 -30.54 -10.85 -19.97
CA THR A 393 -29.42 -10.32 -19.21
C THR A 393 -29.11 -8.93 -19.73
N TYR A 394 -28.70 -8.06 -18.83
CA TYR A 394 -28.20 -6.73 -19.15
C TYR A 394 -27.04 -6.40 -18.23
N SER A 395 -25.96 -5.93 -18.81
CA SER A 395 -24.71 -5.62 -18.11
C SER A 395 -24.34 -4.16 -18.36
N SER A 396 -23.71 -3.55 -17.36
CA SER A 396 -23.23 -2.17 -17.36
C SER A 396 -21.86 -2.16 -16.70
N GLU A 397 -20.82 -2.15 -17.54
CA GLU A 397 -19.43 -2.38 -17.10
C GLU A 397 -18.88 -1.18 -16.29
N ASP A 398 -19.13 0.07 -16.73
CA ASP A 398 -18.50 1.24 -16.08
C ASP A 398 -19.35 1.89 -14.97
N ASN A 399 -20.60 1.46 -14.82
CA ASN A 399 -21.58 2.19 -13.99
C ASN A 399 -22.69 1.26 -13.47
N PRO A 400 -22.60 0.82 -12.21
CA PRO A 400 -23.52 -0.16 -11.65
C PRO A 400 -25.00 0.25 -11.73
N ILE A 401 -25.85 -0.74 -11.99
CA ILE A 401 -27.30 -0.63 -12.09
C ILE A 401 -27.89 -0.52 -10.67
N VAL A 402 -28.52 0.61 -10.37
CA VAL A 402 -29.19 0.89 -9.08
C VAL A 402 -30.72 0.89 -9.19
N GLY A 403 -31.26 0.69 -10.38
CA GLY A 403 -32.70 0.56 -10.55
C GLY A 403 -33.13 0.05 -11.92
N MET A 404 -34.31 -0.56 -11.95
CA MET A 404 -34.96 -1.01 -13.18
C MET A 404 -36.44 -0.63 -13.17
N GLU A 405 -36.91 -0.04 -14.28
CA GLU A 405 -38.33 0.23 -14.52
C GLU A 405 -38.81 -0.56 -15.74
N MET A 406 -39.76 -1.47 -15.55
CA MET A 406 -40.30 -2.32 -16.61
C MET A 406 -41.70 -1.85 -17.03
N GLU A 407 -41.85 -1.44 -18.29
CA GLU A 407 -43.12 -1.03 -18.90
C GLU A 407 -43.50 -1.96 -20.06
N GLY A 408 -44.63 -2.66 -19.94
CA GLY A 408 -45.12 -3.52 -21.01
C GLY A 408 -45.91 -2.74 -22.07
N SER A 409 -45.67 -2.98 -23.36
CA SER A 409 -46.48 -2.40 -24.46
C SER A 409 -47.90 -2.99 -24.58
N GLY A 410 -48.25 -3.97 -23.74
CA GLY A 410 -49.61 -4.43 -23.47
C GLY A 410 -49.69 -5.73 -22.66
N SER A 411 -50.91 -6.23 -22.46
CA SER A 411 -51.22 -7.21 -21.41
C SER A 411 -50.58 -8.59 -21.66
N ASN A 412 -49.77 -9.10 -20.73
CA ASN A 412 -49.53 -10.54 -20.37
C ASN A 412 -48.11 -10.82 -19.83
N TRP A 413 -47.20 -9.84 -19.84
CA TRP A 413 -45.86 -10.00 -19.27
C TRP A 413 -45.93 -10.06 -17.75
N VAL A 414 -45.16 -10.96 -17.14
CA VAL A 414 -44.95 -11.00 -15.69
C VAL A 414 -43.46 -11.20 -15.42
N LEU A 415 -42.94 -10.49 -14.42
CA LEU A 415 -41.58 -10.72 -13.94
C LEU A 415 -41.59 -11.98 -13.08
N ARG A 416 -40.91 -13.02 -13.54
CA ARG A 416 -40.86 -14.32 -12.88
C ARG A 416 -39.77 -14.36 -11.82
N GLU A 417 -38.59 -13.92 -12.19
CA GLU A 417 -37.40 -13.93 -11.35
C GLU A 417 -36.46 -12.80 -11.75
N LEU A 418 -35.60 -12.45 -10.81
CA LEU A 418 -34.53 -11.47 -10.94
C LEU A 418 -33.36 -11.99 -10.10
N SER A 419 -32.18 -11.96 -10.67
CA SER A 419 -30.93 -12.30 -10.01
C SER A 419 -29.84 -11.35 -10.46
N GLY A 420 -28.81 -11.27 -9.66
CA GLY A 420 -27.63 -10.47 -9.93
C GLY A 420 -26.64 -10.66 -8.80
N GLU A 421 -25.49 -10.04 -8.99
CA GLU A 421 -24.37 -10.04 -8.07
C GLU A 421 -24.08 -8.62 -7.64
N LEU A 422 -23.84 -8.41 -6.34
CA LEU A 422 -23.53 -7.10 -5.79
C LEU A 422 -22.22 -6.58 -6.40
N ALA A 423 -22.28 -5.46 -7.11
CA ALA A 423 -21.09 -4.76 -7.56
C ALA A 423 -20.33 -4.20 -6.34
N ILE A 424 -19.01 -4.31 -6.37
CA ILE A 424 -18.13 -3.75 -5.33
C ILE A 424 -17.86 -2.30 -5.71
N THR A 425 -18.46 -1.37 -4.96
CA THR A 425 -18.44 0.07 -5.31
C THR A 425 -17.74 0.95 -4.27
N GLU A 426 -17.13 0.35 -3.27
CA GLU A 426 -16.47 1.05 -2.16
C GLU A 426 -15.11 0.43 -1.92
N ASP A 427 -14.16 1.21 -1.41
CA ASP A 427 -12.81 0.74 -1.09
C ASP A 427 -12.86 -0.38 -0.05
N ASP A 428 -12.05 -1.42 -0.27
CA ASP A 428 -11.70 -2.35 0.78
C ASP A 428 -10.49 -1.84 1.56
N THR A 429 -10.39 -2.19 2.83
CA THR A 429 -9.28 -1.73 3.67
C THR A 429 -8.85 -2.78 4.66
N PHE A 430 -7.56 -2.78 4.98
CA PHE A 430 -7.04 -3.52 6.13
C PHE A 430 -5.87 -2.79 6.76
N ASP A 431 -5.71 -3.00 8.05
CA ASP A 431 -4.70 -2.33 8.86
C ASP A 431 -3.54 -3.28 9.15
N TYR A 432 -2.35 -2.71 9.29
CA TYR A 432 -1.12 -3.44 9.57
C TYR A 432 -0.12 -2.64 10.41
N LEU A 433 0.87 -3.36 10.93
CA LEU A 433 2.03 -2.85 11.65
C LEU A 433 3.30 -3.42 11.04
N ALA A 434 4.34 -2.60 10.93
CA ALA A 434 5.71 -3.09 10.72
C ALA A 434 6.31 -3.56 12.04
N ILE A 435 7.16 -4.58 12.00
CA ILE A 435 7.89 -5.13 13.15
C ILE A 435 9.32 -5.47 12.74
N ASP A 436 10.27 -4.98 13.52
CA ASP A 436 11.70 -5.29 13.36
C ASP A 436 12.07 -6.62 14.04
N THR A 437 13.34 -7.03 13.98
CA THR A 437 13.74 -8.26 14.66
C THR A 437 14.03 -8.09 16.16
N GLY A 438 14.19 -6.85 16.62
CA GLY A 438 14.20 -6.45 18.03
C GLY A 438 12.84 -6.61 18.72
N GLY A 439 11.77 -6.74 17.95
CA GLY A 439 10.38 -6.83 18.36
C GLY A 439 9.72 -5.48 18.67
N LEU A 440 10.29 -4.35 18.25
CA LEU A 440 9.57 -3.07 18.26
C LEU A 440 8.64 -3.00 17.04
N VAL A 441 7.57 -2.23 17.19
CA VAL A 441 6.50 -2.14 16.18
C VAL A 441 6.24 -0.68 15.84
N SER A 442 5.87 -0.44 14.59
CA SER A 442 5.46 0.87 14.10
C SER A 442 4.14 1.34 14.73
N GLU A 443 3.72 2.56 14.39
CA GLU A 443 2.32 2.92 14.48
C GLU A 443 1.51 2.18 13.40
N GLU A 444 0.19 2.08 13.60
CA GLU A 444 -0.71 1.37 12.69
C GLU A 444 -0.91 2.16 11.37
N ALA A 445 -0.82 1.45 10.26
CA ALA A 445 -1.02 1.95 8.90
C ALA A 445 -2.14 1.17 8.20
N THR A 446 -2.72 1.73 7.14
CA THR A 446 -3.85 1.16 6.42
C THR A 446 -3.50 0.98 4.94
N VAL A 447 -3.77 -0.21 4.42
CA VAL A 447 -3.80 -0.46 2.97
C VAL A 447 -5.23 -0.27 2.50
N THR A 448 -5.40 0.53 1.45
CA THR A 448 -6.67 0.76 0.77
C THR A 448 -6.64 0.06 -0.58
N ILE A 449 -7.71 -0.66 -0.91
CA ILE A 449 -7.89 -1.33 -2.20
C ILE A 449 -9.13 -0.72 -2.84
N PRO A 450 -8.97 0.23 -3.76
CA PRO A 450 -10.10 0.81 -4.50
C PRO A 450 -10.88 -0.26 -5.27
N PRO A 451 -12.18 -0.03 -5.55
CA PRO A 451 -12.95 -0.91 -6.42
C PRO A 451 -12.35 -0.92 -7.83
N TYR A 452 -12.38 -2.10 -8.47
CA TYR A 452 -11.92 -2.25 -9.85
C TYR A 452 -12.90 -1.58 -10.83
N VAL A 453 -12.36 -0.78 -11.74
CA VAL A 453 -13.14 -0.03 -12.73
C VAL A 453 -12.54 -0.25 -14.11
N GLU A 454 -13.33 -0.89 -14.98
CA GLU A 454 -13.07 -0.92 -16.41
C GLU A 454 -13.68 0.31 -17.08
N HIS A 455 -13.05 0.78 -18.15
CA HIS A 455 -13.58 1.79 -19.05
C HIS A 455 -13.73 1.18 -20.45
N ALA A 456 -14.95 0.82 -20.80
CA ALA A 456 -15.26 0.26 -22.11
C ALA A 456 -15.15 1.32 -23.22
N ALA A 457 -14.39 1.00 -24.27
CA ALA A 457 -14.34 1.80 -25.49
C ALA A 457 -15.65 1.68 -26.27
N SER A 458 -16.04 2.73 -26.99
CA SER A 458 -17.22 2.70 -27.87
C SER A 458 -16.87 2.57 -29.35
N LEU A 459 -17.89 2.69 -30.20
CA LEU A 459 -17.77 2.68 -31.67
C LEU A 459 -17.31 4.02 -32.26
N GLU A 460 -17.03 5.05 -31.46
CA GLU A 460 -16.50 6.33 -31.94
C GLU A 460 -15.00 6.44 -31.64
N ASP A 461 -14.27 7.29 -32.38
CA ASP A 461 -12.89 7.63 -32.03
C ASP A 461 -12.88 8.40 -30.71
N GLU A 462 -12.34 7.80 -29.66
CA GLU A 462 -12.47 8.30 -28.28
C GLU A 462 -11.17 8.82 -27.67
N LEU A 463 -11.35 9.74 -26.72
CA LEU A 463 -10.30 10.13 -25.78
C LEU A 463 -10.68 9.55 -24.42
N LEU A 464 -10.01 8.47 -24.06
CA LEU A 464 -10.07 7.82 -22.76
C LEU A 464 -9.01 8.48 -21.87
N SER A 465 -9.29 8.62 -20.59
CA SER A 465 -8.34 9.16 -19.61
C SER A 465 -8.25 8.22 -18.44
N GLY A 466 -7.03 7.87 -18.05
CA GLY A 466 -6.75 7.30 -16.73
C GLY A 466 -7.16 8.29 -15.66
N THR A 467 -7.71 7.74 -14.58
CA THR A 467 -7.98 8.42 -13.33
C THR A 467 -7.41 7.56 -12.20
N SER A 468 -7.45 8.02 -10.95
CA SER A 468 -7.11 7.15 -9.80
C SER A 468 -8.01 5.92 -9.69
N ASP A 469 -9.15 5.95 -10.37
CA ASP A 469 -10.21 4.96 -10.27
C ASP A 469 -10.36 4.26 -11.64
N THR A 470 -9.30 4.12 -12.44
CA THR A 470 -9.39 3.46 -13.76
C THR A 470 -8.32 2.42 -13.86
N ASP A 471 -8.71 1.15 -13.85
CA ASP A 471 -7.76 0.05 -13.80
C ASP A 471 -7.55 -0.59 -15.17
N ALA A 472 -8.57 -0.58 -16.03
CA ALA A 472 -8.44 -1.14 -17.38
C ALA A 472 -9.25 -0.37 -18.44
N PHE A 473 -8.70 -0.29 -19.65
CA PHE A 473 -9.39 0.19 -20.85
C PHE A 473 -9.75 -1.00 -21.74
N LYS A 474 -11.04 -1.21 -22.01
CA LYS A 474 -11.54 -2.45 -22.59
C LYS A 474 -12.06 -2.29 -24.01
N TRP A 475 -11.68 -3.21 -24.89
CA TRP A 475 -12.25 -3.37 -26.22
C TRP A 475 -12.87 -4.76 -26.41
N SER A 476 -13.92 -4.82 -27.23
CA SER A 476 -14.55 -6.08 -27.66
C SER A 476 -14.65 -6.16 -29.18
N ASP A 477 -14.95 -7.32 -29.73
CA ASP A 477 -15.23 -7.52 -31.16
C ASP A 477 -16.27 -6.52 -31.72
N SER A 478 -17.17 -6.04 -30.87
CA SER A 478 -18.22 -5.10 -31.23
C SER A 478 -17.76 -3.64 -31.30
N THR A 479 -16.60 -3.31 -30.74
CA THR A 479 -16.08 -1.93 -30.67
C THR A 479 -14.95 -1.67 -31.67
N ILE A 480 -14.25 -2.70 -32.16
CA ILE A 480 -13.21 -2.57 -33.20
C ILE A 480 -13.80 -2.10 -34.54
N ASN A 481 -13.34 -0.96 -35.06
CA ASN A 481 -14.06 -0.25 -36.15
C ASN A 481 -13.19 0.50 -37.19
N ASP A 482 -11.90 0.15 -37.37
CA ASP A 482 -10.91 0.91 -38.18
C ASP A 482 -10.57 2.32 -37.63
N GLY A 483 -10.96 2.62 -36.39
CA GLY A 483 -10.84 3.90 -35.74
C GLY A 483 -9.50 4.13 -35.03
N THR A 484 -9.45 5.22 -34.28
CA THR A 484 -8.34 5.56 -33.42
C THR A 484 -8.83 6.10 -32.09
N ASP A 485 -8.48 5.38 -31.02
CA ASP A 485 -8.68 5.80 -29.65
C ASP A 485 -7.37 6.29 -29.04
N THR A 486 -7.49 7.25 -28.13
CA THR A 486 -6.36 7.83 -27.42
C THR A 486 -6.58 7.67 -25.92
N ILE A 487 -5.56 7.19 -25.22
CA ILE A 487 -5.52 7.10 -23.77
C ILE A 487 -4.56 8.18 -23.25
N GLU A 488 -5.09 9.12 -22.46
CA GLU A 488 -4.31 10.10 -21.69
C GLU A 488 -4.15 9.64 -20.23
N ASN A 489 -3.05 10.05 -19.58
CA ASN A 489 -2.76 9.74 -18.17
C ASN A 489 -2.76 8.24 -17.84
N PHE A 490 -2.16 7.41 -18.71
CA PHE A 490 -1.96 5.99 -18.43
C PHE A 490 -0.94 5.82 -17.30
N ASN A 491 -1.33 5.22 -16.18
CA ASN A 491 -0.45 4.94 -15.06
C ASN A 491 0.15 3.53 -15.18
N LEU A 492 1.48 3.45 -15.30
CA LEU A 492 2.17 2.16 -15.31
C LEU A 492 1.96 1.44 -13.96
N TYR A 493 1.75 0.13 -14.01
CA TYR A 493 1.48 -0.76 -12.86
C TYR A 493 0.06 -0.68 -12.27
N GLU A 494 -0.69 0.37 -12.58
CA GLU A 494 -2.11 0.51 -12.23
C GLU A 494 -2.97 0.11 -13.44
N ASP A 495 -2.78 0.81 -14.57
CA ASP A 495 -3.64 0.69 -15.74
C ASP A 495 -3.26 -0.48 -16.65
N LEU A 496 -4.28 -1.04 -17.30
CA LEU A 496 -4.17 -2.06 -18.33
C LEU A 496 -5.05 -1.77 -19.56
N ILE A 497 -4.76 -2.46 -20.65
CA ILE A 497 -5.58 -2.50 -21.86
C ILE A 497 -6.11 -3.93 -21.99
N ASP A 498 -7.42 -4.08 -21.86
CA ASP A 498 -8.12 -5.34 -22.02
C ASP A 498 -8.58 -5.54 -23.46
N LEU A 499 -7.99 -6.53 -24.13
CA LEU A 499 -8.36 -6.97 -25.47
C LEU A 499 -8.89 -8.41 -25.47
N THR A 500 -9.11 -9.02 -24.30
CA THR A 500 -9.59 -10.41 -24.17
C THR A 500 -10.92 -10.58 -24.88
N GLY A 501 -11.82 -9.61 -24.78
CA GLY A 501 -13.12 -9.58 -25.47
C GLY A 501 -13.06 -9.41 -26.99
N VAL A 502 -11.87 -9.22 -27.58
CA VAL A 502 -11.65 -9.19 -29.03
C VAL A 502 -11.34 -10.58 -29.58
N LEU A 503 -10.87 -11.51 -28.74
CA LEU A 503 -10.54 -12.87 -29.14
C LEU A 503 -11.79 -13.73 -29.23
N ASP A 504 -11.90 -14.52 -30.30
CA ASP A 504 -12.96 -15.51 -30.45
C ASP A 504 -12.67 -16.75 -29.60
N ASP A 505 -13.46 -16.97 -28.54
CA ASP A 505 -13.65 -18.29 -27.91
C ASP A 505 -12.45 -18.83 -27.07
N ASP A 506 -11.59 -17.95 -26.53
CA ASP A 506 -10.53 -18.35 -25.60
C ASP A 506 -10.97 -18.22 -24.14
N SER A 507 -10.86 -19.32 -23.39
CA SER A 507 -11.22 -19.37 -21.96
C SER A 507 -10.04 -19.09 -21.02
N GLU A 508 -8.83 -19.03 -21.57
CA GLU A 508 -7.58 -18.69 -20.88
C GLU A 508 -6.72 -17.90 -21.90
N VAL A 509 -6.70 -16.57 -21.79
CA VAL A 509 -5.99 -15.67 -22.71
C VAL A 509 -4.58 -15.40 -22.19
N ASP A 510 -3.57 -15.83 -22.95
CA ASP A 510 -2.17 -15.52 -22.66
C ASP A 510 -1.62 -14.38 -23.55
N ILE A 511 -0.41 -13.93 -23.24
CA ILE A 511 0.23 -12.85 -24.00
C ILE A 511 0.55 -13.25 -25.45
N GLU A 512 0.78 -14.54 -25.74
CA GLU A 512 1.02 -15.01 -27.10
C GLU A 512 -0.24 -14.88 -27.96
N ASP A 513 -1.41 -15.19 -27.39
CA ASP A 513 -2.72 -15.04 -28.05
C ASP A 513 -2.99 -13.57 -28.41
N LEU A 514 -2.79 -12.66 -27.46
CA LEU A 514 -2.98 -11.22 -27.68
C LEU A 514 -1.98 -10.66 -28.70
N MET A 515 -0.76 -11.17 -28.75
CA MET A 515 0.24 -10.78 -29.76
C MET A 515 -0.08 -11.27 -31.17
N GLU A 516 -1.04 -12.18 -31.36
CA GLU A 516 -1.53 -12.54 -32.70
C GLU A 516 -2.36 -11.40 -33.32
N ILE A 517 -3.10 -10.66 -32.49
CA ILE A 517 -3.97 -9.55 -32.93
C ILE A 517 -3.32 -8.18 -32.72
N ALA A 518 -2.49 -8.01 -31.68
CA ALA A 518 -1.95 -6.73 -31.26
C ALA A 518 -0.46 -6.57 -31.57
N SER A 519 -0.07 -5.36 -31.96
CA SER A 519 1.34 -5.00 -32.15
C SER A 519 1.63 -3.58 -31.71
N ALA A 520 2.75 -3.36 -31.01
CA ALA A 520 3.14 -2.06 -30.50
C ALA A 520 4.21 -1.37 -31.38
N SER A 521 4.15 -0.04 -31.44
CA SER A 521 5.19 0.80 -32.03
C SER A 521 5.31 2.13 -31.28
N VAL A 522 6.46 2.78 -31.36
CA VAL A 522 6.65 4.12 -30.79
C VAL A 522 6.63 5.16 -31.91
N VAL A 523 5.77 6.17 -31.78
CA VAL A 523 5.61 7.26 -32.74
C VAL A 523 5.76 8.59 -32.01
N ASP A 524 6.84 9.31 -32.30
CA ASP A 524 7.23 10.50 -31.54
C ASP A 524 7.39 10.17 -30.03
N ASP A 525 6.56 10.74 -29.16
CA ASP A 525 6.60 10.50 -27.70
C ASP A 525 5.49 9.51 -27.23
N ASP A 526 4.70 8.96 -28.17
CA ASP A 526 3.55 8.10 -27.88
C ASP A 526 3.85 6.61 -28.16
N VAL A 527 3.15 5.73 -27.45
CA VAL A 527 3.08 4.29 -27.77
C VAL A 527 1.78 4.00 -28.50
N VAL A 528 1.89 3.39 -29.67
CA VAL A 528 0.75 3.06 -30.55
C VAL A 528 0.62 1.55 -30.64
N ILE A 529 -0.53 1.04 -30.19
CA ILE A 529 -0.95 -0.36 -30.32
C ILE A 529 -1.92 -0.47 -31.50
N THR A 530 -1.63 -1.38 -32.42
CA THR A 530 -2.51 -1.71 -33.54
C THR A 530 -3.09 -3.09 -33.34
N VAL A 531 -4.41 -3.18 -33.27
CA VAL A 531 -5.17 -4.42 -33.07
C VAL A 531 -5.87 -4.79 -34.38
N ASN A 532 -5.57 -5.97 -34.94
CA ASN A 532 -6.20 -6.48 -36.16
C ASN A 532 -7.07 -7.69 -35.82
N ALA A 533 -8.37 -7.58 -36.03
CA ALA A 533 -9.35 -8.63 -35.67
C ALA A 533 -10.54 -8.65 -36.64
N GLU A 534 -11.39 -9.68 -36.53
CA GLU A 534 -12.73 -9.67 -37.12
C GLU A 534 -13.68 -9.02 -36.12
N ASN A 535 -14.53 -8.09 -36.56
CA ASN A 535 -15.55 -7.50 -35.68
C ASN A 535 -16.82 -8.38 -35.59
N SER A 536 -17.77 -7.97 -34.74
CA SER A 536 -19.08 -8.63 -34.58
C SER A 536 -19.92 -8.80 -35.87
N ALA A 537 -19.51 -8.20 -36.99
CA ALA A 537 -20.11 -8.36 -38.32
C ALA A 537 -19.34 -9.30 -39.26
N ASP A 538 -18.35 -10.03 -38.74
CA ASP A 538 -17.41 -10.89 -39.48
C ASP A 538 -16.56 -10.11 -40.51
N GLU A 539 -16.23 -8.84 -40.24
CA GLU A 539 -15.41 -7.98 -41.12
C GLU A 539 -13.99 -7.80 -40.54
N GLU A 540 -12.94 -8.06 -41.35
CA GLU A 540 -11.55 -7.76 -40.98
C GLU A 540 -11.34 -6.24 -40.83
N VAL A 541 -11.01 -5.80 -39.61
CA VAL A 541 -10.83 -4.39 -39.22
C VAL A 541 -9.55 -4.20 -38.39
N SER A 542 -9.08 -2.95 -38.27
CA SER A 542 -7.85 -2.58 -37.56
C SER A 542 -8.06 -1.40 -36.61
N GLN A 543 -8.11 -1.62 -35.30
CA GLN A 543 -8.14 -0.54 -34.30
C GLN A 543 -6.75 0.03 -34.03
N THR A 544 -6.67 1.35 -33.83
CA THR A 544 -5.45 2.02 -33.34
C THR A 544 -5.70 2.56 -31.94
N ILE A 545 -4.87 2.18 -30.98
CA ILE A 545 -4.91 2.69 -29.60
C ILE A 545 -3.61 3.47 -29.36
N VAL A 546 -3.72 4.72 -28.92
CA VAL A 546 -2.57 5.62 -28.70
C VAL A 546 -2.46 5.97 -27.23
N ILE A 547 -1.41 5.50 -26.56
CA ILE A 547 -1.05 5.92 -25.21
C ILE A 547 -0.19 7.17 -25.32
N THR A 548 -0.75 8.32 -24.93
CA THR A 548 -0.04 9.61 -25.01
C THR A 548 1.11 9.65 -24.01
N ASP A 549 2.25 10.22 -24.40
CA ASP A 549 3.48 10.24 -23.58
C ASP A 549 3.97 8.83 -23.19
N GLY A 550 3.43 7.78 -23.82
CA GLY A 550 3.73 6.38 -23.52
C GLY A 550 5.20 6.03 -23.63
N ALA A 551 5.98 6.76 -24.45
CA ALA A 551 7.43 6.54 -24.55
C ALA A 551 8.18 6.95 -23.26
N THR A 552 7.63 7.90 -22.50
CA THR A 552 8.16 8.33 -21.20
C THR A 552 7.68 7.39 -20.10
N ILE A 553 6.39 7.04 -20.13
CA ILE A 553 5.78 6.13 -19.14
C ILE A 553 6.46 4.76 -19.16
N LEU A 554 6.76 4.23 -20.36
CA LEU A 554 7.35 2.91 -20.55
C LEU A 554 8.85 2.97 -20.86
N GLU A 555 9.56 4.02 -20.40
CA GLU A 555 10.95 4.27 -20.82
C GLU A 555 11.91 3.10 -20.52
N ASP A 556 11.67 2.38 -19.42
CA ASP A 556 12.47 1.22 -19.01
C ASP A 556 12.31 0.02 -19.94
N PHE A 557 11.16 -0.08 -20.64
CA PHE A 557 10.85 -1.15 -21.58
C PHE A 557 11.12 -0.75 -23.05
N ILE A 558 11.57 0.49 -23.29
CA ILE A 558 11.87 1.00 -24.63
C ILE A 558 13.40 1.18 -24.77
N PRO A 559 14.11 0.19 -25.35
CA PRO A 559 15.56 0.25 -25.41
C PRO A 559 16.07 1.36 -26.34
N THR A 560 16.95 2.22 -25.82
CA THR A 560 17.53 3.39 -26.51
C THR A 560 18.27 3.14 -27.83
N ASN A 561 18.58 1.89 -28.22
CA ASN A 561 19.42 1.58 -29.39
C ASN A 561 19.02 0.34 -30.22
N SER A 562 17.82 -0.25 -30.01
CA SER A 562 17.38 -1.46 -30.74
C SER A 562 15.91 -1.39 -31.18
N GLN A 563 15.46 -2.39 -31.95
CA GLN A 563 14.03 -2.58 -32.23
C GLN A 563 13.30 -2.76 -30.90
N LEU A 564 12.09 -2.20 -30.80
CA LEU A 564 11.21 -2.36 -29.64
C LEU A 564 11.03 -3.86 -29.32
N ASP A 565 11.22 -4.23 -28.06
CA ASP A 565 10.84 -5.56 -27.59
C ASP A 565 9.33 -5.56 -27.33
N GLN A 566 8.57 -5.96 -28.35
CA GLN A 566 7.10 -5.90 -28.28
C GLN A 566 6.54 -6.82 -27.20
N LEU A 567 7.17 -7.96 -26.94
CA LEU A 567 6.69 -8.90 -25.92
C LEU A 567 6.81 -8.26 -24.53
N GLU A 568 7.98 -7.70 -24.24
CA GLU A 568 8.23 -7.04 -22.96
C GLU A 568 7.28 -5.85 -22.77
N LEU A 569 7.16 -4.96 -23.76
CA LEU A 569 6.24 -3.82 -23.66
C LEU A 569 4.77 -4.25 -23.53
N LEU A 570 4.28 -5.14 -24.40
CA LEU A 570 2.87 -5.55 -24.37
C LEU A 570 2.53 -6.30 -23.08
N SER A 571 3.48 -7.05 -22.50
CA SER A 571 3.27 -7.71 -21.19
C SER A 571 3.05 -6.76 -20.02
N GLN A 572 3.45 -5.48 -20.16
CA GLN A 572 3.24 -4.48 -19.12
C GLN A 572 1.89 -3.78 -19.23
N VAL A 573 1.34 -3.69 -20.44
CA VAL A 573 0.16 -2.86 -20.74
C VAL A 573 -1.08 -3.66 -21.13
N LEU A 574 -0.97 -4.94 -21.53
CA LEU A 574 -2.13 -5.76 -21.87
C LEU A 574 -2.57 -6.63 -20.70
N LYS A 575 -3.88 -6.69 -20.44
CA LYS A 575 -4.50 -7.63 -19.50
C LYS A 575 -4.39 -9.05 -20.05
N THR A 576 -4.03 -10.01 -19.20
CA THR A 576 -4.04 -11.45 -19.50
C THR A 576 -4.62 -12.18 -18.29
N ASP A 577 -5.08 -13.42 -18.45
CA ASP A 577 -5.66 -14.20 -17.34
C ASP A 577 -4.61 -14.66 -16.30
N ALA A 578 -3.35 -14.23 -16.46
CA ALA A 578 -2.25 -14.49 -15.55
C ALA A 578 -1.54 -13.19 -15.08
N ALA A 579 -2.07 -12.00 -15.43
CA ALA A 579 -1.41 -10.70 -15.29
C ALA A 579 -1.63 -10.02 -13.94
#